data_AF-A0A7W0Q842-F1
#
_entry.id   AF-A0A7W0Q842-F1
#
_cell.length_a   1.000
_cell.length_b   1.000
_cell.length_c   1.000
_cell.angle_alpha   90.00
_cell.angle_beta   90.00
_cell.angle_gamma   90.00
#
_symmetry.space_group_name_H-M   'P 1'
#
loop_
_entity.id
_entity.type
_entity.pdbx_description
1 polymer ?
#
loop_
_entity_poly.entity_id
_entity_poly.type
_entity_poly.pdbx_seq_one_letter_code
_entity_poly.pdbx_strand_id
1 'polypeptide(L)'
;MKLLRSLTLTTILGTAALAGTAFAEPAAAPAPAPKKAADAKAPAPAPAPAPAKKPEISQADADKFIAFFNKFVDAVVAAKEDCTKMAASINTLIDKNQPLIKMANDAKAAGKDLPQAAKDKMMGRVKEMMPAMQKCGADPGVQTAMKRMEDGGKAGAKAPPAKTSSSAPAPTKTAPATGSGSAAKK
;
A
#
# COMPACT_ATOMS: atom_id res chain seq x y z
N MET A 1 -1.37 7.17 -39.71
CA MET A 1 -1.66 5.90 -40.42
C MET A 1 -1.62 4.76 -39.41
N LYS A 2 -2.74 4.02 -39.32
CA LYS A 2 -2.88 2.59 -38.97
C LYS A 2 -1.98 2.01 -37.85
N LEU A 3 -2.59 1.70 -36.71
CA LEU A 3 -2.85 0.31 -36.30
C LEU A 3 -3.81 0.24 -35.10
N LEU A 4 -5.08 -0.02 -35.42
CA LEU A 4 -6.08 -0.65 -34.56
C LEU A 4 -5.64 -2.07 -34.18
N ARG A 5 -6.30 -2.63 -33.14
CA ARG A 5 -6.40 -4.04 -32.68
C ARG A 5 -5.55 -4.31 -31.42
N SER A 6 -6.07 -4.75 -30.27
CA SER A 6 -7.29 -5.51 -29.99
C SER A 6 -7.80 -5.22 -28.58
N LEU A 7 -9.12 -5.05 -28.48
CA LEU A 7 -9.92 -5.36 -27.30
C LEU A 7 -9.88 -6.86 -27.03
N THR A 8 -9.66 -7.26 -25.78
CA THR A 8 -10.37 -8.43 -25.21
C THR A 8 -10.74 -8.11 -23.77
N LEU A 9 -11.96 -7.59 -23.63
CA LEU A 9 -12.75 -7.60 -22.41
C LEU A 9 -13.15 -9.06 -22.15
N THR A 10 -12.69 -9.68 -21.07
CA THR A 10 -13.30 -10.91 -20.56
C THR A 10 -13.88 -10.62 -19.18
N THR A 11 -15.10 -10.10 -19.22
CA THR A 11 -16.04 -10.03 -18.11
C THR A 11 -16.43 -11.46 -17.72
N ILE A 12 -16.09 -11.89 -16.50
CA ILE A 12 -16.78 -13.02 -15.87
C ILE A 12 -17.57 -12.45 -14.69
N LEU A 13 -18.83 -12.12 -14.97
CA LEU A 13 -19.88 -12.06 -13.95
C LEU A 13 -20.16 -13.50 -13.52
N GLY A 14 -19.89 -13.80 -12.26
CA GLY A 14 -20.40 -14.98 -11.57
C GLY A 14 -21.17 -14.55 -10.33
N THR A 15 -22.45 -14.19 -10.51
CA THR A 15 -23.42 -14.16 -9.42
C THR A 15 -23.87 -15.58 -9.10
N ALA A 16 -23.56 -16.06 -7.90
CA ALA A 16 -24.29 -17.14 -7.26
C ALA A 16 -24.58 -16.71 -5.82
N ALA A 17 -25.86 -16.55 -5.53
CA ALA A 17 -26.41 -16.20 -4.24
C ALA A 17 -26.43 -17.41 -3.29
N LEU A 18 -26.35 -17.10 -1.99
CA LEU A 18 -27.03 -17.75 -0.86
C LEU A 18 -26.99 -19.29 -0.77
N ALA A 19 -26.31 -19.81 0.25
CA ALA A 19 -26.91 -20.61 1.34
C ALA A 19 -25.79 -21.26 2.15
N GLY A 20 -25.92 -21.24 3.47
CA GLY A 20 -24.95 -21.84 4.37
C GLY A 20 -24.82 -23.34 4.16
N THR A 21 -23.59 -23.82 4.25
CA THR A 21 -23.26 -25.07 4.92
C THR A 21 -22.01 -24.83 5.74
N ALA A 22 -22.18 -24.94 7.07
CA ALA A 22 -21.10 -25.31 7.95
C ALA A 22 -20.41 -26.55 7.37
N PHE A 23 -19.19 -26.41 6.90
CA PHE A 23 -18.30 -27.55 6.67
C PHE A 23 -17.10 -27.36 7.57
N ALA A 24 -17.18 -28.06 8.70
CA ALA A 24 -16.04 -28.38 9.53
C ALA A 24 -14.98 -29.06 8.64
N GLU A 25 -13.87 -28.37 8.40
CA GLU A 25 -12.66 -29.00 7.92
C GLU A 25 -11.96 -29.62 9.14
N PRO A 26 -11.78 -30.96 9.18
CA PRO A 26 -11.14 -31.61 10.31
C PRO A 26 -9.67 -31.21 10.38
N ALA A 27 -9.28 -30.77 11.57
CA ALA A 27 -7.90 -30.58 11.97
C ALA A 27 -7.07 -31.84 11.67
N ALA A 28 -6.31 -31.79 10.58
CA ALA A 28 -5.18 -32.68 10.39
C ALA A 28 -4.06 -32.23 11.33
N ALA A 29 -4.06 -32.82 12.52
CA ALA A 29 -2.97 -32.72 13.48
C ALA A 29 -1.67 -33.24 12.84
N PRO A 30 -0.58 -32.47 12.81
CA PRO A 30 0.73 -33.03 12.51
C PRO A 30 1.16 -33.93 13.68
N ALA A 31 1.51 -35.17 13.34
CA ALA A 31 1.99 -36.18 14.26
C ALA A 31 3.21 -35.70 15.08
N PRO A 32 3.35 -36.14 16.35
CA PRO A 32 4.50 -35.84 17.19
C PRO A 32 5.75 -36.55 16.66
N ALA A 33 6.74 -35.78 16.20
CA ALA A 33 8.05 -36.29 15.84
C ALA A 33 8.88 -36.65 17.11
N PRO A 34 9.70 -37.71 17.04
CA PRO A 34 10.33 -38.36 18.21
C PRO A 34 11.45 -37.53 18.87
N LYS A 35 11.49 -37.63 20.20
CA LYS A 35 12.61 -37.24 21.06
C LYS A 35 13.86 -38.03 20.69
N LYS A 36 14.94 -37.32 20.33
CA LYS A 36 16.31 -37.86 20.44
C LYS A 36 17.22 -36.79 21.04
N ALA A 37 17.70 -37.11 22.24
CA ALA A 37 18.73 -36.38 22.96
C ALA A 37 20.09 -36.53 22.25
N ALA A 38 20.89 -35.47 22.28
CA ALA A 38 22.34 -35.53 22.45
C ALA A 38 22.87 -34.12 22.72
N ASP A 39 23.23 -33.88 23.98
CA ASP A 39 24.16 -32.86 24.41
C ASP A 39 25.44 -32.87 23.55
N ALA A 40 25.63 -31.80 22.78
CA ALA A 40 26.94 -31.41 22.27
C ALA A 40 27.09 -29.93 22.57
N LYS A 41 27.81 -29.64 23.66
CA LYS A 41 28.24 -28.32 24.09
C LYS A 41 29.07 -27.68 22.97
N ALA A 42 28.41 -26.90 22.12
CA ALA A 42 29.06 -26.14 21.07
C ALA A 42 30.02 -25.11 21.72
N PRO A 43 31.24 -24.95 21.19
CA PRO A 43 32.16 -23.91 21.64
C PRO A 43 31.47 -22.55 21.54
N ALA A 44 31.62 -21.74 22.59
CA ALA A 44 31.05 -20.40 22.66
C ALA A 44 31.38 -19.63 21.37
N PRO A 45 30.39 -19.02 20.68
CA PRO A 45 30.64 -18.25 19.48
C PRO A 45 31.66 -17.15 19.82
N ALA A 46 32.74 -17.10 19.06
CA ALA A 46 33.69 -16.00 19.12
C ALA A 46 32.91 -14.68 19.03
N PRO A 47 33.29 -13.65 19.82
CA PRO A 47 32.62 -12.36 19.81
C PRO A 47 32.51 -11.87 18.37
N ALA A 48 31.28 -11.69 17.90
CA ALA A 48 31.02 -11.20 16.56
C ALA A 48 31.82 -9.91 16.37
N PRO A 49 32.58 -9.77 15.27
CA PRO A 49 33.32 -8.54 15.00
C PRO A 49 32.36 -7.37 15.10
N ALA A 50 32.73 -6.37 15.90
CA ALA A 50 31.94 -5.16 16.12
C ALA A 50 31.47 -4.65 14.76
N PRO A 51 30.16 -4.42 14.56
CA PRO A 51 29.62 -4.09 13.26
C PRO A 51 30.35 -2.87 12.72
N ALA A 52 31.12 -3.08 11.65
CA ALA A 52 31.71 -1.99 10.88
C ALA A 52 30.57 -1.04 10.56
N LYS A 53 30.68 0.21 11.04
CA LYS A 53 29.67 1.26 10.86
C LYS A 53 29.33 1.31 9.37
N LYS A 54 28.19 0.72 9.00
CA LYS A 54 27.65 0.87 7.66
C LYS A 54 27.59 2.38 7.40
N PRO A 55 27.88 2.83 6.17
CA PRO A 55 27.75 4.24 5.85
C PRO A 55 26.31 4.68 6.11
N GLU A 56 26.08 5.27 7.28
CA GLU A 56 24.79 5.81 7.67
C GLU A 56 24.56 7.11 6.90
N ILE A 57 23.30 7.36 6.56
CA ILE A 57 22.89 8.65 6.03
C ILE A 57 23.12 9.70 7.14
N SER A 58 23.52 10.92 6.77
CA SER A 58 23.66 12.01 7.74
C SER A 58 22.37 12.18 8.56
N GLN A 59 22.50 12.43 9.86
CA GLN A 59 21.36 12.58 10.76
C GLN A 59 20.37 13.66 10.26
N ALA A 60 20.88 14.77 9.73
CA ALA A 60 20.06 15.84 9.16
C ALA A 60 19.17 15.36 7.99
N ASP A 61 19.66 14.43 7.18
CA ASP A 61 18.89 13.88 6.06
C ASP A 61 17.91 12.79 6.51
N ALA A 62 18.27 12.02 7.54
CA ALA A 62 17.34 11.12 8.21
C ALA A 62 16.18 11.90 8.85
N ASP A 63 16.43 13.03 9.50
CA ASP A 63 15.39 13.89 10.09
C ASP A 63 14.45 14.47 9.02
N LYS A 64 14.97 14.92 7.89
CA LYS A 64 14.14 15.35 6.74
C LYS A 64 13.27 14.20 6.23
N PHE A 65 13.83 13.00 6.13
CA PHE A 65 13.09 11.81 5.69
C PHE A 65 11.98 11.42 6.67
N ILE A 66 12.24 11.48 7.98
CA ILE A 66 11.23 11.25 9.02
C ILE A 66 10.13 12.32 8.94
N ALA A 67 10.48 13.59 8.78
CA ALA A 67 9.51 14.67 8.67
C ALA A 67 8.60 14.50 7.43
N PHE A 68 9.19 14.10 6.30
CA PHE A 68 8.44 13.73 5.09
C PHE A 68 7.52 12.54 5.35
N PHE A 69 8.05 11.47 5.97
CA PHE A 69 7.30 10.26 6.26
C PHE A 69 6.11 10.51 7.21
N ASN A 70 6.30 11.36 8.23
CA ASN A 70 5.22 11.75 9.12
C ASN A 70 4.08 12.43 8.35
N LYS A 71 4.41 13.40 7.47
CA LYS A 71 3.41 14.06 6.61
C LYS A 71 2.73 13.10 5.65
N PHE A 72 3.47 12.12 5.13
CA PHE A 72 2.93 11.06 4.29
C PHE A 72 1.89 10.23 5.04
N VAL A 73 2.23 9.77 6.24
CA VAL A 73 1.32 8.99 7.08
C VAL A 73 0.12 9.83 7.51
N ASP A 74 0.31 11.09 7.93
CA ASP A 74 -0.80 11.98 8.28
C ASP A 74 -1.77 12.18 7.11
N ALA A 75 -1.26 12.36 5.89
CA ALA A 75 -2.10 12.49 4.69
C ALA A 75 -2.85 11.19 4.37
N VAL A 76 -2.19 10.04 4.52
CA VAL A 76 -2.81 8.73 4.29
C VAL A 76 -3.88 8.42 5.33
N VAL A 77 -3.60 8.64 6.61
CA VAL A 77 -4.56 8.42 7.70
C VAL A 77 -5.74 9.38 7.61
N ALA A 78 -5.50 10.64 7.21
CA ALA A 78 -6.57 11.61 6.97
C ALA A 78 -7.45 11.26 5.76
N ALA A 79 -6.92 10.55 4.77
CA ALA A 79 -7.62 10.15 3.55
C ALA A 79 -7.96 8.65 3.51
N LYS A 80 -7.91 7.95 4.64
CA LYS A 80 -8.10 6.47 4.72
C LYS A 80 -9.45 5.97 4.20
N GLU A 81 -10.44 6.84 4.09
CA GLU A 81 -11.78 6.50 3.58
C GLU A 81 -11.93 6.77 2.07
N ASP A 82 -11.07 7.62 1.50
CA ASP A 82 -11.13 8.09 0.12
C ASP A 82 -9.82 7.76 -0.62
N CYS A 83 -9.76 6.58 -1.23
CA CYS A 83 -8.54 6.10 -1.90
C CYS A 83 -8.07 7.03 -3.02
N THR A 84 -8.98 7.65 -3.76
CA THR A 84 -8.66 8.67 -4.78
C THR A 84 -7.99 9.90 -4.18
N LYS A 85 -8.49 10.38 -3.03
CA LYS A 85 -7.91 11.53 -2.32
C LYS A 85 -6.55 11.17 -1.71
N MET A 86 -6.42 9.94 -1.20
CA MET A 86 -5.16 9.40 -0.72
C MET A 86 -4.11 9.37 -1.83
N ALA A 87 -4.44 8.80 -3.00
CA ALA A 87 -3.57 8.77 -4.17
C ALA A 87 -3.14 10.19 -4.60
N ALA A 88 -4.08 11.14 -4.67
CA ALA A 88 -3.77 12.53 -5.02
C ALA A 88 -2.82 13.20 -4.00
N SER A 89 -3.05 12.94 -2.71
CA SER A 89 -2.24 13.47 -1.62
C SER A 89 -0.83 12.88 -1.65
N ILE A 90 -0.71 11.58 -1.89
CA ILE A 90 0.57 10.89 -2.07
C ILE A 90 1.33 11.47 -3.27
N ASN A 91 0.69 11.60 -4.43
CA ASN A 91 1.35 12.17 -5.62
C ASN A 91 1.85 13.60 -5.36
N THR A 92 1.03 14.43 -4.73
CA THR A 92 1.42 15.79 -4.35
C THR A 92 2.64 15.81 -3.43
N LEU A 93 2.68 14.92 -2.44
CA LEU A 93 3.83 14.79 -1.54
C LEU A 93 5.07 14.28 -2.28
N ILE A 94 4.92 13.31 -3.17
CA ILE A 94 6.01 12.79 -4.00
C ILE A 94 6.59 13.90 -4.87
N ASP A 95 5.75 14.66 -5.58
CA ASP A 95 6.20 15.73 -6.48
C ASP A 95 6.92 16.87 -5.72
N LYS A 96 6.43 17.22 -4.53
CA LYS A 96 7.09 18.21 -3.66
C LYS A 96 8.42 17.73 -3.08
N ASN A 97 8.62 16.42 -2.96
CA ASN A 97 9.78 15.82 -2.29
C ASN A 97 10.62 14.91 -3.20
N GLN A 98 10.50 15.06 -4.52
CA GLN A 98 11.34 14.41 -5.53
C GLN A 98 12.84 14.36 -5.19
N PRO A 99 13.50 15.49 -4.80
CA PRO A 99 14.93 15.44 -4.49
C PRO A 99 15.24 14.53 -3.29
N LEU A 100 14.36 14.51 -2.29
CA LEU A 100 14.51 13.70 -1.08
C LEU A 100 14.26 12.22 -1.36
N ILE A 101 13.26 11.89 -2.19
CA ILE A 101 12.97 10.52 -2.65
C ILE A 101 14.14 9.97 -3.48
N LYS A 102 14.72 10.80 -4.35
CA LYS A 102 15.90 10.42 -5.13
C LYS A 102 17.10 10.13 -4.23
N MET A 103 17.36 10.98 -3.24
CA MET A 103 18.43 10.80 -2.27
C MET A 103 18.25 9.53 -1.43
N ALA A 104 17.02 9.24 -0.99
CA ALA A 104 16.70 8.03 -0.24
C ALA A 104 16.90 6.75 -1.08
N ASN A 105 16.52 6.77 -2.36
CA ASN A 105 16.75 5.65 -3.27
C ASN A 105 18.23 5.45 -3.59
N ASP A 106 18.99 6.54 -3.77
CA ASP A 106 20.44 6.48 -3.96
C ASP A 106 21.14 5.90 -2.71
N ALA A 107 20.74 6.33 -1.52
CA ALA A 107 21.23 5.78 -0.27
C ALA A 107 20.91 4.28 -0.14
N LYS A 108 19.68 3.86 -0.46
CA LYS A 108 19.29 2.44 -0.46
C LYS A 108 20.08 1.62 -1.48
N ALA A 109 20.30 2.15 -2.69
CA ALA A 109 21.11 1.53 -3.73
C ALA A 109 22.59 1.40 -3.32
N ALA A 110 23.09 2.39 -2.56
CA ALA A 110 24.42 2.37 -1.96
C ALA A 110 24.52 1.48 -0.70
N GLY A 111 23.47 0.73 -0.34
CA GLY A 111 23.45 -0.14 0.83
C GLY A 111 23.50 0.63 2.16
N LYS A 112 23.18 1.93 2.15
CA LYS A 112 23.08 2.75 3.35
C LYS A 112 21.74 2.49 4.02
N ASP A 113 21.81 2.15 5.29
CA ASP A 113 20.64 1.97 6.14
C ASP A 113 20.28 3.29 6.84
N LEU A 114 18.99 3.47 7.11
CA LEU A 114 18.54 4.50 8.04
C LEU A 114 19.03 4.15 9.47
N PRO A 115 19.41 5.16 10.28
CA PRO A 115 19.75 4.93 11.68
C PRO A 115 18.59 4.25 12.41
N GLN A 116 18.92 3.40 13.38
CA GLN A 116 17.94 2.53 14.04
C GLN A 116 16.73 3.30 14.59
N ALA A 117 16.97 4.43 15.25
CA ALA A 117 15.92 5.32 15.76
C ALA A 117 14.95 5.82 14.68
N ALA A 118 15.43 6.05 13.46
CA ALA A 118 14.58 6.44 12.33
C ALA A 118 13.71 5.27 11.86
N LYS A 119 14.28 4.06 11.79
CA LYS A 119 13.54 2.84 11.43
C LYS A 119 12.43 2.55 12.42
N ASP A 120 12.71 2.65 13.72
CA ASP A 120 11.71 2.43 14.78
C ASP A 120 10.55 3.42 14.67
N LYS A 121 10.83 4.71 14.43
CA LYS A 121 9.79 5.72 14.17
C LYS A 121 8.99 5.40 12.91
N MET A 122 9.65 5.01 11.82
CA MET A 122 8.94 4.63 10.60
C MET A 122 8.03 3.43 10.84
N MET A 123 8.51 2.37 11.49
CA MET A 123 7.71 1.19 11.80
C MET A 123 6.50 1.51 12.69
N GLY A 124 6.66 2.41 13.65
CA GLY A 124 5.54 2.91 14.46
C GLY A 124 4.45 3.57 13.60
N ARG A 125 4.85 4.47 12.70
CA ARG A 125 3.93 5.20 11.83
C ARG A 125 3.36 4.32 10.69
N VAL A 126 4.11 3.32 10.20
CA VAL A 126 3.61 2.32 9.24
C VAL A 126 2.43 1.53 9.84
N LYS A 127 2.49 1.17 11.13
CA LYS A 127 1.38 0.47 11.79
C LYS A 127 0.09 1.30 11.79
N GLU A 128 0.19 2.61 11.96
CA GLU A 128 -0.97 3.51 11.85
C GLU A 128 -1.50 3.63 10.41
N MET A 129 -0.60 3.50 9.43
CA MET A 129 -0.93 3.53 8.01
C MET A 129 -1.54 2.22 7.49
N MET A 130 -1.21 1.07 8.10
CA MET A 130 -1.65 -0.26 7.66
C MET A 130 -3.15 -0.37 7.35
N PRO A 131 -4.11 0.08 8.19
CA PRO A 131 -5.52 -0.03 7.87
C PRO A 131 -5.93 0.77 6.62
N ALA A 132 -5.30 1.93 6.39
CA ALA A 132 -5.54 2.73 5.18
C ALA A 132 -4.98 2.02 3.94
N MET A 133 -3.79 1.43 4.03
CA MET A 133 -3.20 0.63 2.97
C MET A 133 -3.96 -0.67 2.69
N GLN A 134 -4.54 -1.32 3.69
CA GLN A 134 -5.39 -2.51 3.47
C GLN A 134 -6.66 -2.14 2.70
N LYS A 135 -7.24 -0.97 2.99
CA LYS A 135 -8.45 -0.49 2.33
C LYS A 135 -8.18 0.03 0.91
N CYS A 136 -7.09 0.77 0.74
CA CYS A 136 -6.81 1.50 -0.50
C CYS A 136 -5.63 0.95 -1.31
N GLY A 137 -4.94 -0.08 -0.84
CA GLY A 137 -3.77 -0.65 -1.53
C GLY A 137 -4.13 -1.32 -2.87
N ALA A 138 -5.39 -1.74 -3.04
CA ALA A 138 -5.89 -2.25 -4.31
C ALA A 138 -6.21 -1.13 -5.32
N ASP A 139 -6.27 0.13 -4.90
CA ASP A 139 -6.58 1.24 -5.80
C ASP A 139 -5.42 1.49 -6.80
N PRO A 140 -5.71 1.59 -8.11
CA PRO A 140 -4.66 1.76 -9.13
C PRO A 140 -3.90 3.08 -8.99
N GLY A 141 -4.55 4.14 -8.50
CA GLY A 141 -3.92 5.42 -8.24
C GLY A 141 -2.88 5.32 -7.11
N VAL A 142 -3.22 4.60 -6.05
CA VAL A 142 -2.32 4.33 -4.91
C VAL A 142 -1.15 3.45 -5.35
N GLN A 143 -1.40 2.35 -6.07
CA GLN A 143 -0.35 1.48 -6.59
C GLN A 143 0.62 2.24 -7.52
N THR A 144 0.08 3.09 -8.40
CA THR A 144 0.90 3.93 -9.28
C THR A 144 1.77 4.89 -8.48
N ALA A 145 1.21 5.48 -7.43
CA ALA A 145 1.94 6.40 -6.58
C ALA A 145 3.04 5.70 -5.77
N MET A 146 2.79 4.49 -5.25
CA MET A 146 3.82 3.66 -4.60
C MET A 146 4.95 3.28 -5.56
N LYS A 147 4.63 2.79 -6.76
CA LYS A 147 5.66 2.49 -7.78
C LYS A 147 6.51 3.72 -8.10
N ARG A 148 5.89 4.88 -8.26
CA ARG A 148 6.61 6.15 -8.51
C ARG A 148 7.61 6.49 -7.40
N MET A 149 7.32 6.13 -6.15
CA MET A 149 8.24 6.32 -5.02
C MET A 149 9.41 5.32 -5.06
N GLU A 150 9.16 4.05 -5.44
CA GLU A 150 10.19 3.01 -5.60
C GLU A 150 11.13 3.29 -6.77
N ASP A 151 10.61 3.78 -7.90
CA ASP A 151 11.40 4.13 -9.08
C ASP A 151 12.20 5.44 -8.93
N GLY A 152 12.24 6.01 -7.71
CA GLY A 152 12.96 7.25 -7.43
C GLY A 152 12.43 8.45 -8.22
N GLY A 153 11.14 8.47 -8.53
CA GLY A 153 10.51 9.55 -9.27
C GLY A 153 10.87 9.61 -10.75
N LYS A 154 11.64 8.65 -11.29
CA LYS A 154 12.02 8.59 -12.72
C LYS A 154 10.83 8.39 -13.66
N ALA A 155 9.65 8.05 -13.16
CA ALA A 155 8.42 7.93 -13.95
C ALA A 155 7.90 9.27 -14.54
N GLY A 156 8.61 10.38 -14.37
CA GLY A 156 8.23 11.71 -14.88
C GLY A 156 8.40 11.94 -16.39
N ALA A 157 9.07 11.08 -17.16
CA ALA A 157 9.24 11.33 -18.60
C ALA A 157 8.09 10.79 -19.48
N LYS A 158 7.17 9.99 -18.91
CA LYS A 158 5.98 9.49 -19.62
C LYS A 158 4.86 9.23 -18.62
N ALA A 159 4.37 10.29 -17.98
CA ALA A 159 3.02 10.21 -17.44
C ALA A 159 2.08 9.92 -18.62
N PRO A 160 1.25 8.86 -18.62
CA PRO A 160 0.10 8.84 -19.50
C PRO A 160 -0.70 10.12 -19.21
N PRO A 161 -1.18 10.85 -20.23
CA PRO A 161 -1.96 12.06 -19.99
C PRO A 161 -3.07 11.71 -19.04
N ALA A 162 -3.33 12.60 -18.08
CA ALA A 162 -4.49 12.58 -17.22
C ALA A 162 -5.76 12.49 -18.09
N LYS A 163 -6.12 11.28 -18.50
CA LYS A 163 -7.50 10.94 -18.79
C LYS A 163 -8.15 10.98 -17.42
N THR A 164 -8.71 12.13 -17.10
CA THR A 164 -10.08 12.23 -16.58
C THR A 164 -10.81 10.88 -16.65
N SER A 165 -10.63 10.04 -15.64
CA SER A 165 -11.73 9.31 -15.04
C SER A 165 -12.39 10.36 -14.12
N SER A 166 -13.49 11.05 -14.40
CA SER A 166 -14.63 10.78 -15.27
C SER A 166 -15.00 9.31 -15.44
N SER A 167 -14.77 8.52 -14.39
CA SER A 167 -15.88 7.72 -13.90
C SER A 167 -16.72 8.67 -13.07
N ALA A 168 -17.60 9.41 -13.75
CA ALA A 168 -18.84 9.77 -13.11
C ALA A 168 -19.43 8.45 -12.58
N PRO A 169 -19.89 8.35 -11.33
CA PRO A 169 -20.82 7.28 -11.01
C PRO A 169 -21.92 7.37 -12.07
N ALA A 170 -22.21 6.27 -12.75
CA ALA A 170 -23.41 6.20 -13.57
C ALA A 170 -24.56 6.78 -12.73
N PRO A 171 -25.36 7.73 -13.25
CA PRO A 171 -26.56 8.13 -12.53
C PRO A 171 -27.38 6.85 -12.41
N THR A 172 -27.43 6.28 -11.20
CA THR A 172 -28.50 5.38 -10.82
C THR A 172 -29.77 6.17 -11.05
N LYS A 173 -30.43 5.85 -12.15
CA LYS A 173 -31.75 6.31 -12.52
C LYS A 173 -32.71 5.72 -11.50
N THR A 174 -32.71 6.27 -10.28
CA THR A 174 -33.80 6.10 -9.33
C THR A 174 -34.93 6.92 -9.90
N ALA A 175 -35.84 6.23 -10.58
CA ALA A 175 -37.08 6.79 -11.06
C ALA A 175 -37.83 7.48 -9.90
N PRO A 176 -38.38 8.69 -10.09
CA PRO A 176 -39.42 9.19 -9.21
C PRO A 176 -40.65 8.31 -9.40
N ALA A 177 -41.00 7.52 -8.39
CA ALA A 177 -42.32 6.90 -8.28
C ALA A 177 -43.32 8.00 -7.95
N THR A 178 -43.80 8.68 -8.99
CA THR A 178 -44.95 9.55 -8.94
C THR A 178 -46.21 8.68 -8.86
N GLY A 179 -46.96 8.81 -7.77
CA GLY A 179 -48.42 8.66 -7.76
C GLY A 179 -48.98 7.25 -7.67
N SER A 180 -49.56 6.92 -6.51
CA SER A 180 -50.92 6.40 -6.50
C SER A 180 -51.64 6.95 -5.28
N GLY A 181 -52.55 7.90 -5.53
CA GLY A 181 -53.54 8.31 -4.55
C GLY A 181 -54.57 7.20 -4.30
N SER A 182 -55.11 7.21 -3.09
CA SER A 182 -56.43 6.71 -2.69
C SER A 182 -56.73 7.46 -1.38
N ALA A 183 -57.47 8.57 -1.40
CA ALA A 183 -58.93 8.62 -1.44
C ALA A 183 -59.61 7.97 -0.22
N ALA A 184 -60.14 8.84 0.64
CA ALA A 184 -61.46 8.78 1.30
C ALA A 184 -61.77 7.71 2.37
N LYS A 185 -62.02 8.20 3.59
CA LYS A 185 -63.27 8.06 4.38
C LYS A 185 -63.13 8.99 5.60
N LYS A 186 -63.86 10.11 5.67
CA LYS A 186 -65.21 10.27 6.26
C LYS A 186 -65.37 9.58 7.60
#